data_AF-A0A813JGS8-F1
#
_entry.id   AF-A0A813JGS8-F1
#
_cell.length_a   1.000
_cell.length_b   1.000
_cell.length_c   1.000
_cell.angle_alpha   90.00
_cell.angle_beta   90.00
_cell.angle_gamma   90.00
#
_symmetry.space_group_name_H-M   'P 1'
#
loop_
_entity.id
_entity.type
_entity.pdbx_description
1 polymer ?
#
loop_
_entity_poly.entity_id
_entity_poly.type
_entity_poly.pdbx_seq_one_letter_code
_entity_poly.pdbx_strand_id
1 'polypeptide(L)'
;MLQPLQTRRPLPPAALEALVVAALALGLNCAGAVRRYWFAATVLWRVAYDGLLRPGEMLQLTRRAVRLPDDLLTIGMLAVLIIEAPNNRRRVGKRQFVLIKNGVTVDWLRWLVLPLKPGQGPFLAPERLW
;
A
#
# COMPACT_ATOMS: atom_id res chain seq x y z
N MET A 1 -1.89 15.14 -38.32
CA MET A 1 -2.90 14.79 -37.30
C MET A 1 -2.19 13.97 -36.22
N LEU A 2 -2.17 14.43 -34.96
CA LEU A 2 -1.67 13.63 -33.84
C LEU A 2 -2.72 12.56 -33.52
N GLN A 3 -2.40 11.28 -33.76
CA GLN A 3 -3.24 10.19 -33.26
C GLN A 3 -3.27 10.24 -31.72
N PRO A 4 -4.43 10.08 -31.07
CA PRO A 4 -4.49 10.02 -29.62
C PRO A 4 -3.66 8.82 -29.14
N LEU A 5 -2.77 9.08 -28.17
CA LEU A 5 -2.02 8.04 -27.48
C LEU A 5 -3.00 6.99 -26.95
N GLN A 6 -2.84 5.73 -27.35
CA GLN A 6 -3.62 4.63 -26.83
C GLN A 6 -3.59 4.68 -25.30
N THR A 7 -4.77 4.78 -24.69
CA THR A 7 -4.91 4.82 -23.24
C THR A 7 -4.40 3.49 -22.68
N ARG A 8 -3.46 3.55 -21.74
CA ARG A 8 -2.95 2.34 -21.08
C ARG A 8 -4.13 1.61 -20.45
N ARG A 9 -4.24 0.30 -20.69
CA ARG A 9 -5.25 -0.52 -20.02
C ARG A 9 -4.93 -0.58 -18.52
N PRO A 10 -5.92 -0.40 -17.64
CA PRO A 10 -5.70 -0.56 -16.20
C PRO A 10 -5.27 -1.99 -15.90
N LEU A 11 -4.46 -2.16 -14.85
CA LEU A 11 -4.04 -3.47 -14.39
C LEU A 11 -5.29 -4.28 -13.96
N PRO A 12 -5.51 -5.50 -14.48
CA PRO A 12 -6.61 -6.34 -14.00
C PRO A 12 -6.41 -6.73 -12.53
N PRO A 13 -7.48 -6.81 -11.71
CA PRO A 13 -7.36 -7.22 -10.31
C PRO A 13 -6.65 -8.57 -10.14
N ALA A 14 -6.95 -9.54 -11.01
CA ALA A 14 -6.31 -10.86 -10.98
C ALA A 14 -4.78 -10.80 -11.20
N ALA A 15 -4.31 -9.86 -12.03
CA ALA A 15 -2.88 -9.66 -12.26
C ALA A 15 -2.20 -9.03 -11.03
N LEU A 16 -2.88 -8.12 -10.32
CA LEU A 16 -2.41 -7.61 -9.03
C LEU A 16 -2.29 -8.74 -8.00
N GLU A 17 -3.31 -9.58 -7.89
CA GLU A 17 -3.30 -10.69 -6.93
C GLU A 17 -2.18 -11.69 -7.24
N ALA A 18 -1.96 -12.03 -8.51
CA ALA A 18 -0.83 -12.86 -8.91
C ALA A 18 0.53 -12.21 -8.54
N LEU A 19 0.67 -10.91 -8.77
CA LEU A 19 1.87 -10.14 -8.41
C LEU A 19 2.12 -10.14 -6.89
N VAL A 20 1.06 -9.97 -6.10
CA VAL A 20 1.09 -10.02 -4.64
C VAL A 20 1.53 -11.40 -4.15
N VAL A 21 0.90 -12.48 -4.66
CA VAL A 21 1.25 -13.85 -4.28
C VAL A 21 2.71 -14.16 -4.63
N ALA A 22 3.16 -13.76 -5.83
CA ALA A 22 4.54 -13.94 -6.24
C ALA A 22 5.53 -13.20 -5.32
N ALA A 23 5.26 -11.94 -4.97
CA ALA A 23 6.12 -11.19 -4.04
C ALA A 23 6.12 -11.77 -2.63
N LEU A 24 4.99 -12.27 -2.13
CA LEU A 24 4.94 -12.98 -0.86
C LEU A 24 5.82 -14.23 -0.89
N ALA A 25 5.71 -15.05 -1.94
CA ALA A 25 6.55 -16.25 -2.11
C ALA A 25 8.04 -15.90 -2.16
N LEU A 26 8.43 -14.85 -2.91
CA LEU A 26 9.81 -14.37 -2.95
C LEU A 26 10.28 -13.86 -1.59
N GLY A 27 9.45 -13.10 -0.88
CA GLY A 27 9.73 -12.61 0.46
C GLY A 27 9.95 -13.74 1.47
N LEU A 28 9.16 -14.81 1.40
CA LEU A 28 9.31 -15.99 2.25
C LEU A 28 10.63 -16.77 1.99
N ASN A 29 11.16 -16.71 0.77
CA ASN A 29 12.43 -17.33 0.39
C ASN A 29 13.66 -16.41 0.60
N CYS A 30 13.46 -15.19 1.10
CA CYS A 30 14.53 -14.22 1.35
C CYS A 30 14.76 -14.01 2.86
N ALA A 31 15.89 -13.40 3.21
CA ALA A 31 16.21 -12.99 4.58
C ALA A 31 16.53 -11.48 4.68
N GLY A 32 16.59 -10.97 5.91
CA GLY A 32 17.03 -9.61 6.22
C GLY A 32 16.20 -8.51 5.53
N ALA A 33 16.88 -7.48 5.02
CA ALA A 33 16.23 -6.31 4.40
C ALA A 33 15.46 -6.68 3.12
N VAL A 34 15.94 -7.64 2.32
CA VAL A 34 15.29 -8.04 1.08
C VAL A 34 13.90 -8.61 1.33
N ARG A 35 13.77 -9.47 2.36
CA ARG A 35 12.46 -9.98 2.82
C ARG A 35 11.51 -8.84 3.18
N ARG A 36 12.00 -7.85 3.92
CA ARG A 36 11.22 -6.68 4.34
C ARG A 36 10.73 -5.88 3.12
N TYR A 37 11.56 -5.71 2.09
CA TYR A 37 11.15 -5.00 0.88
C TYR A 37 10.08 -5.75 0.08
N TRP A 38 10.15 -7.08 -0.02
CA TRP A 38 9.10 -7.85 -0.70
C TRP A 38 7.75 -7.74 0.01
N PHE A 39 7.73 -7.80 1.34
CA PHE A 39 6.50 -7.61 2.11
C PHE A 39 5.98 -6.18 2.02
N ALA A 40 6.85 -5.17 2.13
CA ALA A 40 6.46 -3.78 1.94
C ALA A 40 5.90 -3.53 0.53
N ALA A 41 6.52 -4.08 -0.51
CA ALA A 41 6.08 -3.96 -1.90
C ALA A 41 4.68 -4.57 -2.09
N THR A 42 4.43 -5.74 -1.50
CA THR A 42 3.12 -6.41 -1.55
C THR A 42 2.00 -5.50 -1.06
N VAL A 43 2.20 -4.85 0.08
CA VAL A 43 1.22 -3.93 0.68
C VAL A 43 1.11 -2.64 -0.14
N LEU A 44 2.25 -2.07 -0.56
CA LEU A 44 2.27 -0.82 -1.34
C LEU A 44 1.60 -0.97 -2.70
N TRP A 45 1.72 -2.11 -3.38
CA TRP A 45 1.03 -2.35 -4.65
C TRP A 45 -0.49 -2.43 -4.48
N ARG A 46 -0.97 -3.11 -3.42
CA ARG A 46 -2.40 -3.11 -3.09
C ARG A 46 -2.91 -1.69 -2.81
N VAL A 47 -2.17 -0.96 -1.99
CA VAL A 47 -2.46 0.45 -1.65
C VAL A 47 -2.48 1.35 -2.88
N ALA A 48 -1.50 1.20 -3.78
CA ALA A 48 -1.44 1.99 -5.00
C ALA A 48 -2.57 1.64 -5.96
N TYR A 49 -2.96 0.37 -6.02
CA TYR A 49 -4.09 -0.08 -6.83
C TYR A 49 -5.42 0.48 -6.34
N ASP A 50 -5.78 0.21 -5.08
CA ASP A 50 -7.06 0.65 -4.51
C ASP A 50 -7.12 2.17 -4.32
N GLY A 51 -5.96 2.79 -4.08
CA GLY A 51 -5.83 4.23 -3.91
C GLY A 51 -5.59 5.01 -5.21
N LEU A 52 -5.48 4.33 -6.36
CA LEU A 52 -5.14 4.91 -7.67
C LEU A 52 -3.91 5.83 -7.62
N LEU A 53 -2.91 5.43 -6.81
CA LEU A 53 -1.71 6.23 -6.59
C LEU A 53 -0.77 6.13 -7.79
N ARG A 54 -0.10 7.22 -8.12
CA ARG A 54 1.01 7.18 -9.08
C ARG A 54 2.23 6.55 -8.42
N PRO A 55 3.15 5.95 -9.20
CA PRO A 55 4.39 5.38 -8.65
C PRO A 55 5.18 6.38 -7.79
N GLY A 56 5.27 7.65 -8.22
CA GLY A 56 5.95 8.69 -7.45
C GLY A 56 5.26 9.06 -6.13
N GLU A 57 3.94 8.96 -6.05
CA GLU A 57 3.17 9.22 -4.82
C GLU A 57 3.30 8.02 -3.86
N MET A 58 3.21 6.80 -4.40
CA MET A 58 3.42 5.56 -3.65
C MET A 58 4.82 5.51 -3.00
N LEU A 59 5.88 5.86 -3.75
CA LEU A 59 7.26 5.82 -3.23
C LEU A 59 7.55 6.89 -2.16
N GLN A 60 6.73 7.93 -2.08
CA GLN A 60 6.84 8.99 -1.08
C GLN A 60 5.95 8.75 0.13
N LEU A 61 5.14 7.69 0.14
CA LEU A 61 4.32 7.36 1.30
C LEU A 61 5.20 7.04 2.50
N THR A 62 4.90 7.71 3.61
CA THR A 62 5.51 7.43 4.90
C THR A 62 4.47 6.88 5.85
N ARG A 63 4.91 6.20 6.91
CA ARG A 63 4.02 5.74 8.00
C ARG A 63 3.14 6.86 8.55
N ARG A 64 3.67 8.09 8.63
CA ARG A 64 2.97 9.27 9.15
C ARG A 64 1.85 9.76 8.25
N ALA A 65 1.88 9.42 6.97
CA ALA A 65 0.85 9.75 6.01
C ALA A 65 -0.38 8.83 6.10
N VAL A 66 -0.29 7.72 6.85
CA VAL A 66 -1.37 6.76 7.01
C VAL A 66 -2.20 7.09 8.24
N ARG A 67 -3.52 7.14 8.09
CA ARG A 67 -4.49 7.20 9.19
C ARG A 67 -5.41 5.99 9.08
N LEU A 68 -5.40 5.18 10.14
CA LEU A 68 -6.26 4.03 10.30
C LEU A 68 -7.29 4.38 11.39
N PRO A 69 -8.55 3.97 11.24
CA PRO A 69 -9.52 4.09 12.31
C PRO A 69 -9.15 3.20 13.49
N ASP A 70 -9.35 3.74 14.69
CA ASP A 70 -9.04 3.07 15.96
C ASP A 70 -10.31 2.54 16.68
N ASP A 71 -11.50 2.81 16.16
CA ASP A 71 -12.77 2.37 16.74
C ASP A 71 -13.20 0.99 16.23
N LEU A 72 -13.71 0.16 17.15
CA LEU A 72 -14.09 -1.24 16.88
C LEU A 72 -15.08 -1.41 15.71
N LEU A 73 -15.90 -0.39 15.43
CA LEU A 73 -16.91 -0.43 14.37
C LEU A 73 -16.34 -0.17 12.97
N THR A 74 -15.17 0.46 12.85
CA THR A 74 -14.58 0.78 11.53
C THR A 74 -13.16 0.24 11.34
N ILE A 75 -12.63 -0.50 12.32
CA ILE A 75 -11.41 -1.29 12.17
C ILE A 75 -11.53 -2.20 10.93
N GLY A 76 -10.50 -2.14 10.07
CA GLY A 76 -10.44 -2.94 8.85
C GLY A 76 -11.29 -2.43 7.69
N MET A 77 -12.09 -1.37 7.86
CA MET A 77 -13.02 -0.91 6.81
C MET A 77 -12.50 0.26 5.97
N LEU A 78 -11.62 1.09 6.54
CA LEU A 78 -11.16 2.31 5.90
C LEU A 78 -9.70 2.60 6.23
N ALA A 79 -8.95 3.12 5.27
CA ALA A 79 -7.70 3.82 5.53
C ALA A 79 -7.70 5.16 4.79
N VAL A 80 -7.14 6.18 5.42
CA VAL A 80 -6.92 7.50 4.82
C VAL A 80 -5.43 7.70 4.61
N LEU A 81 -5.03 8.00 3.37
CA LEU A 81 -3.65 8.29 3.01
C LEU A 81 -3.53 9.77 2.67
N ILE A 82 -2.54 10.45 3.25
CA ILE A 82 -2.22 11.84 2.96
C ILE A 82 -1.10 11.88 1.92
N ILE A 83 -1.35 12.52 0.78
CA ILE A 83 -0.35 12.75 -0.27
C ILE A 83 0.23 14.16 -0.08
N GLU A 84 1.46 14.23 0.43
CA GLU A 84 2.12 15.51 0.79
C GLU A 84 2.68 16.27 -0.42
N ALA A 85 3.09 15.57 -1.47
CA ALA A 85 3.68 16.16 -2.67
C ALA A 85 3.07 15.56 -3.94
N PRO A 86 1.77 15.81 -4.23
CA PRO A 86 1.12 15.27 -5.41
C PRO A 86 1.77 15.82 -6.68
N ASN A 87 1.90 14.98 -7.70
CA ASN A 87 2.55 15.38 -8.95
C ASN A 87 1.80 16.54 -9.66
N ASN A 88 0.50 16.67 -9.40
CA ASN A 88 -0.33 17.74 -9.93
C ASN A 88 -0.52 18.92 -8.93
N ARG A 89 0.42 19.11 -7.98
CA ARG A 89 0.31 20.15 -6.92
C ARG A 89 0.02 21.56 -7.43
N ARG A 90 0.48 21.90 -8.64
CA ARG A 90 0.23 23.21 -9.28
C ARG A 90 -1.23 23.43 -9.67
N ARG A 91 -2.00 22.36 -9.89
CA ARG A 91 -3.39 22.41 -10.39
C ARG A 91 -4.44 22.07 -9.35
N VAL A 92 -4.13 21.17 -8.41
CA VAL A 92 -5.14 20.59 -7.48
C VAL A 92 -4.83 20.91 -6.01
N GLY A 93 -3.74 21.64 -5.73
CA GLY A 93 -3.37 22.05 -4.38
C GLY A 93 -2.24 21.21 -3.79
N LYS A 94 -1.73 21.68 -2.64
CA LYS A 94 -0.48 21.20 -2.04
C LYS A 94 -0.61 19.86 -1.32
N ARG A 95 -1.81 19.50 -0.86
CA ARG A 95 -2.08 18.25 -0.14
C ARG A 95 -3.34 17.62 -0.69
N GLN A 96 -3.29 16.31 -0.90
CA GLN A 96 -4.44 15.51 -1.28
C GLN A 96 -4.59 14.36 -0.30
N PHE A 97 -5.74 13.71 -0.30
CA PHE A 97 -5.93 12.48 0.44
C PHE A 97 -6.65 11.44 -0.41
N VAL A 98 -6.43 10.19 -0.08
CA VAL A 98 -7.05 9.03 -0.72
C VAL A 98 -7.71 8.17 0.34
N LEU A 99 -8.91 7.67 0.03
CA LEU A 99 -9.66 6.75 0.87
C LEU A 99 -9.55 5.35 0.28
N ILE A 100 -9.04 4.40 1.06
CA ILE A 100 -9.02 2.98 0.72
C ILE A 100 -10.12 2.29 1.51
N LYS A 101 -11.07 1.67 0.81
CA LYS A 101 -12.23 0.98 1.40
C LYS A 101 -12.16 -0.55 1.28
N ASN A 102 -11.15 -1.07 0.59
CA ASN A 102 -10.95 -2.51 0.46
C ASN A 102 -10.39 -3.05 1.76
N GLY A 103 -11.18 -3.84 2.49
CA GLY A 103 -10.80 -4.30 3.83
C GLY A 103 -9.52 -5.15 3.85
N VAL A 104 -9.31 -5.99 2.83
CA VAL A 104 -8.07 -6.78 2.71
C VAL A 104 -6.85 -5.86 2.63
N THR A 105 -6.91 -4.80 1.82
CA THR A 105 -5.81 -3.84 1.70
C THR A 105 -5.62 -3.03 2.98
N VAL A 106 -6.71 -2.66 3.66
CA VAL A 106 -6.65 -1.97 4.96
C VAL A 106 -5.98 -2.84 6.02
N ASP A 107 -6.29 -4.14 6.06
CA ASP A 107 -5.70 -5.08 7.01
C ASP A 107 -4.21 -5.31 6.75
N TRP A 108 -3.81 -5.48 5.49
CA TRP A 108 -2.40 -5.56 5.10
C TRP A 108 -1.63 -4.27 5.43
N LEU A 109 -2.24 -3.12 5.19
CA LEU A 109 -1.67 -1.82 5.54
C LEU A 109 -1.53 -1.67 7.06
N ARG A 110 -2.56 -2.08 7.82
CA ARG A 110 -2.54 -2.11 9.29
C ARG A 110 -1.42 -3.00 9.80
N TRP A 111 -1.27 -4.20 9.25
CA TRP A 111 -0.18 -5.12 9.58
C TRP A 111 1.20 -4.51 9.36
N LEU A 112 1.40 -3.79 8.24
CA LEU A 112 2.69 -3.16 7.93
C LEU A 112 3.00 -1.95 8.82
N VAL A 113 1.97 -1.16 9.16
CA VAL A 113 2.13 0.15 9.82
C VAL A 113 2.06 0.06 11.34
N LEU A 114 1.30 -0.88 11.90
CA LEU A 114 1.19 -1.02 13.34
C LEU A 114 2.33 -1.88 13.91
N PRO A 115 2.78 -1.57 15.14
CA PRO A 115 3.67 -2.48 15.85
C PRO A 115 2.98 -3.83 16.00
N LEU A 116 3.64 -4.89 15.52
CA LEU A 116 3.24 -6.23 15.84
C LEU A 116 3.42 -6.41 17.35
N LYS A 117 2.32 -6.69 18.06
CA LYS A 117 2.45 -7.33 19.37
C LYS A 117 3.18 -8.65 19.16
N PRO A 118 4.15 -9.02 20.02
CA PRO A 118 4.81 -10.32 19.92
C PRO A 118 3.75 -11.43 19.76
N GLY A 119 3.83 -12.22 18.68
CA GLY A 119 2.95 -13.36 18.42
C GLY A 119 1.63 -13.12 17.65
N GLN A 120 1.32 -11.90 17.17
CA GLN A 120 0.03 -11.62 16.49
C GLN A 120 0.11 -11.33 14.97
N GLY A 121 1.23 -11.62 14.31
CA GLY A 121 1.31 -11.50 12.85
C GLY A 121 0.83 -12.77 12.14
N PRO A 122 0.04 -12.69 11.04
CA PRO A 122 -0.28 -13.86 10.22
C PRO A 122 0.96 -14.49 9.58
N PHE A 123 2.08 -13.76 9.57
CA PHE A 123 3.40 -14.22 9.20
C PHE A 123 4.36 -13.79 10.30
N LEU A 124 4.59 -14.71 11.25
CA LEU A 124 5.67 -14.80 12.25
C LEU A 124 6.40 -13.49 12.61
N ALA A 125 6.31 -13.14 13.90
CA ALA A 125 6.96 -11.99 14.53
C ALA A 125 8.36 -11.70 13.94
N PRO A 126 8.55 -10.57 13.25
CA PRO A 126 9.87 -10.10 12.94
C PRO A 126 10.42 -9.49 14.22
N GLU A 127 11.60 -9.94 14.63
CA GLU A 127 12.50 -9.12 15.41
C GLU A 127 12.52 -7.71 14.78
N ARG A 128 11.87 -6.79 15.49
CA ARG A 128 11.77 -5.34 15.28
C ARG A 128 11.82 -4.88 13.82
N LEU A 129 10.64 -4.49 13.30
CA LEU A 129 10.46 -3.81 12.02
C LEU A 129 10.96 -2.34 12.01
N TRP A 130 11.64 -1.88 13.06
CA TRP A 130 12.33 -0.59 13.16
C TRP A 130 13.35 -0.64 14.29
#